data_AF-A0A7V9QB80-F1
#
_entry.id   AF-A0A7V9QB80-F1
#
_cell.length_a   1.000
_cell.length_b   1.000
_cell.length_c   1.000
_cell.angle_alpha   90.00
_cell.angle_beta   90.00
_cell.angle_gamma   90.00
#
_symmetry.space_group_name_H-M   'P 1'
#
loop_
_entity.id
_entity.type
_entity.pdbx_description
1 polymer ?
#
loop_
_entity_poly.entity_id
_entity_poly.type
_entity_poly.pdbx_seq_one_letter_code
_entity_poly.pdbx_strand_id
1 'polypeptide(L)'
;MTRTWSTALAALLCASCASTPAQRPATQQPAASPGQTAGQTSPTATARTDGPRPYTSVITSAAVSDSGLVMVHRVGNRLFFEIPDSLFGRDMLLISQISRAPEDLSPFLNAGSNVAEQVVQWSRQGNRVLLRSISYRSVANDTLPIAISIENNTYS
;
A
#
# COMPACT_ATOMS: atom_id res chain seq x y z
N MET A 1 -44.23 45.35 37.38
CA MET A 1 -45.61 44.81 37.36
C MET A 1 -46.02 44.80 35.89
N THR A 2 -46.30 43.71 35.16
CA THR A 2 -46.76 42.34 35.43
C THR A 2 -46.40 41.44 34.22
N ARG A 3 -46.12 40.15 34.45
CA ARG A 3 -45.88 39.09 33.45
C ARG A 3 -47.21 38.64 32.81
N THR A 4 -47.18 38.15 31.56
CA THR A 4 -47.93 36.93 31.16
C THR A 4 -47.40 36.35 29.84
N TRP A 5 -47.15 35.03 29.87
CA TRP A 5 -46.84 34.18 28.73
C TRP A 5 -48.13 33.72 28.03
N SER A 6 -48.07 33.46 26.71
CA SER A 6 -49.07 32.62 26.04
C SER A 6 -48.39 31.73 25.00
N THR A 7 -48.35 30.45 25.37
CA THR A 7 -47.91 29.29 24.61
C THR A 7 -48.86 29.00 23.45
N ALA A 8 -48.34 28.89 22.23
CA ALA A 8 -49.06 28.29 21.12
C ALA A 8 -48.68 26.80 21.01
N LEU A 9 -49.67 25.95 21.28
CA LEU A 9 -49.65 24.51 21.17
C LEU A 9 -49.91 24.13 19.69
N ALA A 10 -49.01 23.39 19.06
CA ALA A 10 -49.26 22.79 17.74
C ALA A 10 -48.90 21.31 17.78
N ALA A 11 -49.94 20.49 17.79
CA ALA A 11 -49.97 19.05 17.55
C ALA A 11 -51.31 18.85 16.79
N LEU A 12 -51.50 18.01 15.77
CA LEU A 12 -50.79 16.82 15.32
C LEU A 12 -51.46 16.35 13.98
N LEU A 13 -50.88 15.31 13.36
CA LEU A 13 -51.41 14.39 12.31
C LEU A 13 -51.10 14.61 10.79
N CYS A 14 -50.15 13.77 10.35
CA CYS A 14 -50.25 12.74 9.31
C CYS A 14 -50.41 13.13 7.83
N ALA A 15 -49.33 12.95 7.06
CA ALA A 15 -49.41 12.39 5.71
C ALA A 15 -48.12 11.62 5.38
N SER A 16 -48.27 10.31 5.21
CA SER A 16 -47.24 9.37 4.79
C SER A 16 -46.82 9.61 3.34
N CYS A 17 -45.53 9.66 3.05
CA CYS A 17 -45.00 9.44 1.70
C CYS A 17 -43.98 8.31 1.74
N ALA A 18 -44.33 7.22 1.06
CA ALA A 18 -43.44 6.12 0.76
C ALA A 18 -42.30 6.58 -0.15
N SER A 19 -41.06 6.24 0.19
CA SER A 19 -39.88 6.51 -0.63
C SER A 19 -39.64 5.34 -1.59
N THR A 20 -40.03 5.53 -2.84
CA THR A 20 -39.64 4.75 -4.02
C THR A 20 -38.15 5.01 -4.33
N PRO A 21 -37.30 4.00 -4.59
CA PRO A 21 -35.96 4.26 -5.08
C PRO A 21 -36.03 4.75 -6.54
N ALA A 22 -35.58 5.98 -6.76
CA ALA A 22 -35.45 6.58 -8.09
C ALA A 22 -34.41 5.84 -8.94
N GLN A 23 -34.85 5.22 -10.02
CA GLN A 23 -33.99 4.71 -11.08
C GLN A 23 -33.22 5.87 -11.73
N ARG A 24 -31.89 5.81 -11.67
CA ARG A 24 -30.98 6.77 -12.29
C ARG A 24 -30.99 6.54 -13.82
N PRO A 25 -31.23 7.56 -14.66
CA PRO A 25 -31.16 7.39 -16.11
C PRO A 25 -29.73 7.06 -16.54
N ALA A 26 -29.58 5.99 -17.34
CA ALA A 26 -28.33 5.67 -18.01
C ALA A 26 -27.99 6.77 -19.02
N THR A 27 -27.01 7.60 -18.69
CA THR A 27 -26.39 8.51 -19.65
C THR A 27 -25.45 7.69 -20.53
N GLN A 28 -25.82 7.56 -21.80
CA GLN A 28 -24.99 6.97 -22.85
C GLN A 28 -23.77 7.87 -23.06
N GLN A 29 -22.58 7.34 -22.79
CA GLN A 29 -21.31 8.02 -23.05
C GLN A 29 -20.88 7.71 -24.50
N PRO A 30 -20.68 8.73 -25.36
CA PRO A 30 -20.27 8.52 -26.75
C PRO A 30 -18.87 7.90 -26.86
N ALA A 31 -18.75 6.98 -27.81
CA ALA A 31 -17.51 6.31 -28.18
C ALA A 31 -16.45 7.31 -28.71
N ALA A 32 -15.27 7.32 -28.08
CA ALA A 32 -14.10 8.01 -28.60
C ALA A 32 -13.36 7.10 -29.60
N SER A 33 -13.08 7.64 -30.78
CA SER A 33 -12.34 6.98 -31.85
C SER A 33 -10.84 6.84 -31.53
N PRO A 34 -10.14 5.81 -32.06
CA PRO A 34 -8.73 5.57 -31.78
C PRO A 34 -7.82 6.37 -32.72
N GLY A 35 -6.90 7.14 -32.15
CA GLY A 35 -5.83 7.77 -32.92
C GLY A 35 -5.04 8.82 -32.15
N GLN A 36 -3.91 8.40 -31.55
CA GLN A 36 -2.62 9.08 -31.67
C GLN A 36 -1.54 8.33 -30.88
N THR A 37 -0.75 7.58 -31.63
CA THR A 37 0.52 6.99 -31.22
C THR A 37 1.56 8.10 -31.08
N ALA A 38 1.75 8.62 -29.87
CA ALA A 38 2.95 9.36 -29.53
C ALA A 38 4.05 8.34 -29.17
N GLY A 39 4.99 8.17 -30.09
CA GLY A 39 6.15 7.30 -29.88
C GLY A 39 7.00 7.79 -28.71
N GLN A 40 7.00 7.01 -27.63
CA GLN A 40 8.10 7.02 -26.67
C GLN A 40 9.12 5.98 -27.12
N THR A 41 10.20 6.47 -27.73
CA THR A 41 11.41 5.71 -27.98
C THR A 41 12.04 5.33 -26.64
N SER A 42 11.65 4.16 -26.13
CA SER A 42 12.44 3.49 -25.10
C SER A 42 13.77 3.06 -25.72
N PRO A 43 14.92 3.31 -25.05
CA PRO A 43 16.21 2.90 -25.58
C PRO A 43 16.24 1.37 -25.73
N THR A 44 16.70 0.96 -26.91
CA THR A 44 16.98 -0.40 -27.38
C THR A 44 16.99 -1.46 -26.29
N ALA A 45 15.91 -2.26 -26.26
CA ALA A 45 15.89 -3.50 -25.50
C ALA A 45 16.85 -4.50 -26.17
N THR A 46 18.10 -4.51 -25.73
CA THR A 46 19.01 -5.64 -25.92
C THR A 46 18.29 -6.92 -25.46
N ALA A 47 18.35 -7.95 -26.32
CA ALA A 47 17.71 -9.25 -26.16
C ALA A 47 17.63 -9.70 -24.69
N ARG A 48 16.40 -9.89 -24.23
CA ARG A 48 16.10 -10.22 -22.84
C ARG A 48 16.37 -11.72 -22.67
N THR A 49 17.54 -12.07 -22.16
CA THR A 49 17.82 -13.40 -21.62
C THR A 49 16.85 -13.70 -20.48
N ASP A 50 16.37 -14.93 -20.34
CA ASP A 50 15.35 -15.36 -19.35
C ASP A 50 15.84 -15.37 -17.87
N GLY A 51 16.83 -14.54 -17.53
CA GLY A 51 17.47 -14.52 -16.22
C GLY A 51 17.82 -13.12 -15.70
N PRO A 52 18.27 -13.01 -14.44
CA PRO A 52 18.77 -11.76 -13.87
C PRO A 52 19.95 -11.24 -14.69
N ARG A 53 20.05 -9.92 -14.81
CA ARG A 53 21.22 -9.30 -15.45
C ARG A 53 22.49 -9.58 -14.63
N PRO A 54 23.66 -9.72 -15.28
CA PRO A 54 24.93 -9.83 -14.56
C PRO A 54 25.14 -8.68 -13.59
N TYR A 55 25.67 -8.96 -12.41
CA TYR A 55 25.81 -7.99 -11.32
C TYR A 55 26.53 -6.70 -11.75
N THR A 56 27.70 -6.84 -12.36
CA THR A 56 28.55 -5.71 -12.80
C THR A 56 27.91 -4.85 -13.89
N SER A 57 26.89 -5.36 -14.57
CA SER A 57 26.10 -4.59 -15.55
C SER A 57 25.02 -3.72 -14.91
N VAL A 58 24.65 -4.02 -13.67
CA VAL A 58 23.62 -3.29 -12.91
C VAL A 58 24.27 -2.38 -11.87
N ILE A 59 25.22 -2.91 -11.11
CA ILE A 59 26.01 -2.17 -10.12
C ILE A 59 27.38 -1.88 -10.74
N THR A 60 27.46 -0.73 -11.42
CA THR A 60 28.69 -0.25 -12.08
C THR A 60 29.67 0.34 -11.06
N SER A 61 30.92 0.57 -11.46
CA SER A 61 31.92 1.27 -10.63
C SER A 61 31.53 2.70 -10.23
N ALA A 62 30.58 3.32 -10.94
CA ALA A 62 30.02 4.63 -10.59
C ALA A 62 28.93 4.57 -9.49
N ALA A 63 28.61 3.38 -8.97
CA ALA A 63 27.59 3.21 -7.94
C ALA A 63 28.04 3.80 -6.60
N VAL A 64 27.22 4.64 -6.00
CA VAL A 64 27.38 5.06 -4.59
C VAL A 64 26.60 4.07 -3.74
N SER A 65 27.29 3.41 -2.80
CA SER A 65 26.72 2.31 -2.02
C SER A 65 26.74 2.63 -0.53
N ASP A 66 25.66 2.26 0.15
CA ASP A 66 25.50 2.37 1.60
C ASP A 66 25.18 0.99 2.19
N SER A 67 25.80 0.67 3.31
CA SER A 67 25.70 -0.61 3.98
C SER A 67 24.81 -0.53 5.23
N GLY A 68 23.81 -1.40 5.31
CA GLY A 68 22.95 -1.54 6.49
C GLY A 68 22.39 -2.95 6.58
N LEU A 69 21.15 -3.10 7.09
CA LEU A 69 20.43 -4.37 7.06
C LEU A 69 20.35 -4.94 5.63
N VAL A 70 20.11 -4.04 4.68
CA VAL A 70 20.22 -4.29 3.23
C VAL A 70 21.25 -3.33 2.67
N MET A 71 21.94 -3.73 1.60
CA MET A 71 22.86 -2.83 0.91
C MET A 71 22.08 -2.00 -0.11
N VAL A 72 22.32 -0.70 -0.16
CA VAL A 72 21.61 0.22 -1.05
C VAL A 72 22.59 0.84 -2.02
N HIS A 73 22.34 0.70 -3.32
CA HIS A 73 23.16 1.27 -4.37
C HIS A 73 22.39 2.33 -5.15
N ARG A 74 23.02 3.48 -5.38
CA ARG A 74 22.53 4.51 -6.29
C ARG A 74 23.39 4.55 -7.54
N VAL A 75 22.78 4.32 -8.71
CA VAL A 75 23.43 4.40 -10.02
C VAL A 75 22.64 5.38 -10.88
N GLY A 76 23.17 6.60 -11.03
CA GLY A 76 22.41 7.72 -11.58
C GLY A 76 21.14 7.96 -10.77
N ASN A 77 19.98 7.87 -11.42
CA ASN A 77 18.67 8.10 -10.80
C ASN A 77 17.99 6.82 -10.32
N ARG A 78 18.69 5.67 -10.37
CA ARG A 78 18.14 4.36 -10.01
C ARG A 78 18.65 3.94 -8.64
N LEU A 79 17.75 3.41 -7.82
CA LEU A 79 18.05 2.78 -6.55
C LEU A 79 17.96 1.26 -6.70
N PHE A 80 18.97 0.56 -6.22
CA PHE A 80 19.02 -0.90 -6.19
C PHE A 80 19.24 -1.36 -4.75
N PHE A 81 18.62 -2.48 -4.40
CA PHE A 81 18.73 -3.10 -3.09
C PHE A 81 19.40 -4.46 -3.23
N GLU A 82 20.41 -4.71 -2.40
CA GLU A 82 21.04 -6.00 -2.24
C GLU A 82 20.50 -6.62 -0.95
N ILE A 83 19.82 -7.75 -1.09
CA ILE A 83 19.17 -8.44 0.01
C ILE A 83 20.03 -9.66 0.37
N PRO A 84 20.67 -9.71 1.55
CA PRO A 84 21.41 -10.87 1.99
C PRO A 84 20.52 -12.11 2.09
N ASP A 85 21.05 -13.28 1.75
CA ASP A 85 20.28 -14.53 1.77
C ASP A 85 19.71 -14.86 3.17
N SER A 86 20.40 -14.40 4.22
CA SER A 86 20.02 -14.58 5.62
C SER A 86 18.76 -13.81 6.06
N LEU A 87 18.24 -12.92 5.21
CA LEU A 87 17.01 -12.18 5.44
C LEU A 87 15.78 -12.84 4.81
N PHE A 88 15.94 -13.79 3.89
CA PHE A 88 14.79 -14.50 3.33
C PHE A 88 14.15 -15.40 4.39
N GLY A 89 12.82 -15.36 4.47
CA GLY A 89 12.06 -16.14 5.46
C GLY A 89 12.18 -15.61 6.90
N ARG A 90 12.84 -14.47 7.11
CA ARG A 90 12.96 -13.83 8.43
C ARG A 90 11.86 -12.80 8.61
N ASP A 91 11.07 -12.98 9.65
CA ASP A 91 10.07 -11.99 10.08
C ASP A 91 10.78 -10.78 10.68
N MET A 92 10.41 -9.58 10.20
CA MET A 92 11.00 -8.32 10.63
C MET A 92 9.90 -7.32 10.94
N LEU A 93 9.99 -6.64 12.09
CA LEU A 93 9.09 -5.54 12.41
C LEU A 93 9.55 -4.26 11.71
N LEU A 94 8.72 -3.77 10.79
CA LEU A 94 8.91 -2.48 10.13
C LEU A 94 8.06 -1.43 10.85
N ILE A 95 8.75 -0.44 11.44
CA ILE A 95 8.14 0.71 12.11
C ILE A 95 8.40 1.95 11.26
N SER A 96 7.33 2.66 10.90
CA SER A 96 7.43 4.00 10.30
C SER A 96 7.23 5.04 11.40
N GLN A 97 8.22 5.92 11.57
CA GLN A 97 8.25 6.93 12.63
C GLN A 97 8.43 8.32 12.03
N ILE A 98 7.76 9.32 12.61
CA ILE A 98 7.92 10.73 12.21
C ILE A 98 9.26 11.24 12.72
N SER A 99 10.22 11.52 11.83
CA SER A 99 11.54 12.05 12.23
C SER A 99 11.49 13.52 12.66
N ARG A 100 10.58 14.31 12.08
CA ARG A 100 10.34 15.72 12.41
C ARG A 100 8.89 16.08 12.10
N ALA A 101 8.25 16.83 13.00
CA ALA A 101 6.89 17.33 12.83
C ALA A 101 6.90 18.88 12.95
N PRO A 102 6.09 19.59 12.15
CA PRO A 102 5.73 20.99 12.41
C PRO A 102 5.05 21.16 13.78
N GLU A 103 5.19 22.34 14.40
CA GLU A 103 4.62 22.62 15.73
C GLU A 103 3.09 22.53 15.77
N ASP A 104 2.43 22.66 14.62
CA ASP A 104 0.97 22.72 14.46
C ASP A 104 0.36 21.45 13.82
N LEU A 105 1.13 20.38 13.63
CA LEU A 105 0.65 19.17 12.95
C LEU A 105 -0.53 18.49 13.68
N SER A 106 -0.38 18.25 14.98
CA SER A 106 -1.40 17.63 15.85
C SER A 106 -0.94 17.65 17.31
N PRO A 107 -1.84 17.82 18.30
CA PRO A 107 -1.47 17.73 19.72
C PRO A 107 -1.00 16.33 20.15
N PHE A 108 -1.27 15.29 19.35
CA PHE A 108 -0.95 13.90 19.71
C PHE A 108 0.07 13.23 18.76
N LEU A 109 0.39 13.84 17.62
CA LEU A 109 1.39 13.33 16.68
C LEU A 109 2.59 14.28 16.68
N ASN A 110 3.69 13.81 17.26
CA ASN A 110 4.92 14.57 17.41
C ASN A 110 6.07 13.85 16.68
N ALA A 111 7.23 14.49 16.61
CA ALA A 111 8.45 13.78 16.23
C ALA A 111 8.66 12.59 17.19
N GLY A 112 9.03 11.43 16.65
CA GLY A 112 9.13 10.17 17.40
C GLY A 112 7.83 9.36 17.47
N SER A 113 6.68 9.89 17.06
CA SER A 113 5.45 9.11 16.98
C SER A 113 5.55 8.04 15.88
N ASN A 114 5.26 6.78 16.25
CA ASN A 114 5.08 5.69 15.29
C ASN A 114 3.73 5.87 14.59
N VAL A 115 3.73 5.79 13.26
CA VAL A 115 2.54 5.98 12.42
C VAL A 115 2.12 4.70 11.69
N ALA A 116 3.01 3.72 11.58
CA ALA A 116 2.68 2.41 11.05
C ALA A 116 3.64 1.35 11.63
N GLU A 117 3.09 0.20 11.98
CA GLU A 117 3.83 -0.97 12.43
C GLU A 117 3.31 -2.17 11.65
N GLN A 118 4.21 -2.92 11.03
CA GLN A 118 3.86 -4.12 10.25
C GLN A 118 5.01 -5.11 10.33
N VAL A 119 4.68 -6.41 10.36
CA VAL A 119 5.69 -7.45 10.19
C VAL A 119 5.84 -7.70 8.70
N VAL A 120 7.08 -7.66 8.22
CA VAL A 120 7.42 -7.91 6.81
C VAL A 120 8.41 -9.05 6.71
N GLN A 121 8.37 -9.75 5.58
CA GLN A 121 9.29 -10.85 5.28
C GLN A 121 9.74 -10.75 3.82
N TRP A 122 11.04 -10.87 3.58
CA TRP A 122 11.57 -11.05 2.23
C TRP A 122 11.33 -12.49 1.77
N SER A 123 10.83 -12.66 0.54
CA SER A 123 10.72 -13.96 -0.10
C SER A 123 11.28 -13.93 -1.52
N ARG A 124 11.69 -15.10 -2.02
CA ARG A 124 12.19 -15.27 -3.38
C ARG A 124 11.32 -16.27 -4.14
N GLN A 125 10.85 -15.87 -5.32
CA GLN A 125 10.09 -16.72 -6.23
C GLN A 125 10.75 -16.68 -7.61
N GLY A 126 11.51 -17.74 -7.93
CA GLY A 126 12.36 -17.77 -9.12
C GLY A 126 13.34 -16.59 -9.16
N ASN A 127 13.21 -15.75 -10.18
CA ASN A 127 14.05 -14.55 -10.40
C ASN A 127 13.46 -13.27 -9.79
N ARG A 128 12.40 -13.38 -8.97
CA ARG A 128 11.74 -12.24 -8.31
C ARG A 128 12.00 -12.26 -6.81
N VAL A 129 12.31 -11.09 -6.26
CA VAL A 129 12.36 -10.83 -4.83
C VAL A 129 11.10 -10.06 -4.46
N LEU A 130 10.40 -10.52 -3.44
CA LEU A 130 9.15 -9.93 -2.95
C LEU A 130 9.35 -9.49 -1.49
N LEU A 131 8.78 -8.36 -1.13
CA LEU A 131 8.57 -7.98 0.27
C LEU A 131 7.10 -8.24 0.58
N ARG A 132 6.82 -9.09 1.56
CA ARG A 132 5.46 -9.48 1.94
C ARG A 132 5.11 -8.91 3.30
N SER A 133 3.87 -8.49 3.50
CA SER A 133 3.34 -8.18 4.82
C SER A 133 2.83 -9.47 5.46
N ILE A 134 3.14 -9.67 6.74
CA ILE A 134 2.76 -10.87 7.50
C ILE A 134 1.70 -10.48 8.52
N SER A 135 0.59 -11.21 8.51
CA SER A 135 -0.53 -11.05 9.43
C SER A 135 -0.75 -12.35 10.19
N TYR A 136 -0.58 -12.34 11.51
CA TYR A 136 -0.84 -13.50 12.37
C TYR A 136 -2.31 -13.61 12.81
N ARG A 137 -3.23 -12.96 12.10
CA ARG A 137 -4.66 -12.88 12.48
C ARG A 137 -5.38 -14.24 12.42
N SER A 138 -4.78 -15.28 11.84
CA SER A 138 -5.31 -16.64 11.86
C SER A 138 -4.26 -17.61 12.38
N VAL A 139 -4.31 -17.91 13.68
CA VAL A 139 -3.56 -19.02 14.26
C VAL A 139 -4.45 -20.25 14.11
N ALA A 140 -4.25 -21.04 13.05
CA ALA A 140 -4.87 -22.36 12.93
C ALA A 140 -4.10 -23.33 13.82
N ASN A 141 -4.80 -24.21 14.52
CA ASN A 141 -4.17 -25.27 15.30
C ASN A 141 -3.39 -26.20 14.35
N ASP A 142 -2.08 -26.36 14.57
CA ASP A 142 -1.11 -27.06 13.68
C ASP A 142 -1.46 -28.53 13.36
N THR A 143 -2.51 -29.08 13.97
CA THR A 143 -2.95 -30.47 13.80
C THR A 143 -3.97 -30.66 12.66
N LEU A 144 -4.42 -29.59 11.99
CA LEU A 144 -5.46 -29.68 10.96
C LEU A 144 -4.89 -29.57 9.54
N PRO A 145 -5.29 -30.43 8.58
CA PRO A 145 -4.86 -30.37 7.17
C PRO A 145 -5.11 -29.04 6.43
N ILE A 146 -5.85 -28.13 7.06
CA ILE A 146 -6.24 -26.81 6.52
C ILE A 146 -5.12 -25.77 6.75
N ALA A 147 -4.12 -26.05 7.59
CA ALA A 147 -3.05 -25.11 7.95
C ALA A 147 -2.29 -24.55 6.73
N ILE A 148 -1.94 -25.41 5.76
CA ILE A 148 -1.25 -25.00 4.53
C ILE A 148 -2.10 -24.06 3.67
N SER A 149 -3.41 -24.27 3.65
CA SER A 149 -4.35 -23.42 2.90
C SER A 149 -4.54 -22.07 3.58
N ILE A 150 -4.58 -22.02 4.93
CA ILE A 150 -4.68 -20.77 5.69
C ILE A 150 -3.40 -19.98 5.61
N GLU A 151 -2.24 -20.63 5.72
CA GLU A 151 -0.93 -20.01 5.55
C GLU A 151 -0.90 -19.31 4.18
N ASN A 152 -1.16 -20.04 3.09
CA ASN A 152 -1.17 -19.46 1.74
C ASN A 152 -2.24 -18.37 1.52
N ASN A 153 -3.40 -18.45 2.19
CA ASN A 153 -4.52 -17.54 2.00
C ASN A 153 -4.51 -16.32 2.94
N THR A 154 -3.72 -16.33 4.00
CA THR A 154 -3.64 -15.25 5.01
C THR A 154 -2.41 -14.35 4.82
N TYR A 155 -1.62 -14.59 3.77
CA TYR A 155 -0.62 -13.63 3.32
C TYR A 155 -1.30 -12.48 2.58
N SER A 156 -1.21 -11.27 3.13
CA SER A 156 -1.72 -10.03 2.50
C SER A 156 -0.58 -9.14 2.03
#